data_AF-A0A964L1S4-F1
#
_entry.id   AF-A0A964L1S4-F1
#
_cell.length_a   1.000
_cell.length_b   1.000
_cell.length_c   1.000
_cell.angle_alpha   90.00
_cell.angle_beta   90.00
_cell.angle_gamma   90.00
#
_symmetry.space_group_name_H-M   'P 1'
#
loop_
_entity.id
_entity.type
_entity.pdbx_description
1 polymer ?
#
loop_
_entity_poly.entity_id
_entity_poly.type
_entity_poly.pdbx_seq_one_letter_code
_entity_poly.pdbx_strand_id
1 'polypeptide(L)'
;MPLCRRPISPLVAHRYTNAIVTYCETLQTFPLRGARSDDIRPELRVTNYKGRAVIAFNVSSERVNIIGVFYSGQDYQTALNPPESDISQ
;
A
#
# COMPACT_ATOMS: atom_id res chain seq x y z
N MET A 1 19.72 13.12 -26.85
CA MET A 1 20.29 13.18 -25.49
C MET A 1 19.39 12.39 -24.55
N PRO A 2 19.72 11.14 -24.16
CA PRO A 2 18.90 10.42 -23.20
C PRO A 2 19.20 10.95 -21.79
N LEU A 3 18.15 11.23 -21.03
CA LEU A 3 18.26 11.65 -19.63
C LEU A 3 18.89 10.51 -18.81
N CYS A 4 20.07 10.74 -18.24
CA CYS A 4 20.70 9.83 -17.29
C CYS A 4 19.83 9.76 -16.02
N ARG A 5 19.04 8.69 -15.90
CA ARG A 5 18.20 8.41 -14.73
C ARG A 5 19.13 8.15 -13.54
N ARG A 6 19.15 9.07 -12.57
CA ARG A 6 20.03 8.97 -11.39
C ARG A 6 19.78 7.63 -10.66
N PRO A 7 20.78 6.76 -10.50
CA PRO A 7 20.59 5.50 -9.79
C PRO A 7 20.23 5.80 -8.34
N ILE A 8 19.17 5.17 -7.84
CA ILE A 8 18.83 5.19 -6.42
C ILE A 8 19.90 4.37 -5.72
N SER A 9 20.65 5.00 -4.80
CA SER A 9 21.63 4.29 -3.98
C SER A 9 20.94 3.17 -3.19
N PRO A 10 21.51 1.95 -3.09
CA PRO A 10 20.96 0.87 -2.29
C PRO A 10 20.65 1.27 -0.84
N LEU A 11 21.47 2.16 -0.27
CA LEU A 11 21.25 2.72 1.08
C LEU A 11 19.95 3.54 1.16
N VAL A 12 19.61 4.28 0.11
CA VAL A 12 18.37 5.07 0.05
C VAL A 12 17.15 4.16 -0.06
N ALA A 13 17.24 3.10 -0.87
CA ALA A 13 16.17 2.10 -0.97
C ALA A 13 15.93 1.37 0.36
N HIS A 14 17.01 0.99 1.05
CA HIS A 14 16.93 0.33 2.36
C HIS A 14 16.32 1.25 3.43
N ARG A 15 16.74 2.51 3.49
CA ARG A 15 16.15 3.49 4.42
C ARG A 15 14.67 3.74 4.15
N TYR A 16 14.29 3.78 2.88
CA TYR A 16 12.91 4.02 2.50
C TYR A 16 12.00 2.84 2.84
N THR A 17 12.44 1.61 2.57
CA THR A 17 11.70 0.38 2.92
C THR A 17 11.56 0.22 4.44
N ASN A 18 12.63 0.43 5.21
CA ASN A 18 12.53 0.42 6.67
C ASN A 18 11.54 1.47 7.19
N ALA A 19 11.53 2.66 6.59
CA ALA A 19 10.60 3.71 7.01
C ALA A 19 9.12 3.36 6.70
N ILE A 20 8.85 2.53 5.70
CA ILE A 20 7.51 1.97 5.46
C ILE A 20 7.16 0.95 6.55
N VAL A 21 8.09 0.05 6.90
CA VAL A 21 7.87 -0.95 7.95
C VAL A 21 7.55 -0.28 9.28
N THR A 22 8.37 0.69 9.70
CA THR A 22 8.13 1.49 10.91
C THR A 22 6.78 2.21 10.85
N TYR A 23 6.38 2.71 9.67
CA TYR A 23 5.06 3.33 9.53
C TYR A 23 3.93 2.31 9.72
N CYS A 24 4.04 1.10 9.17
CA CYS A 24 3.07 0.03 9.37
C CYS A 24 2.94 -0.36 10.85
N GLU A 25 4.04 -0.37 11.61
CA GLU A 25 4.01 -0.62 13.06
C GLU A 25 3.16 0.42 13.80
N THR A 26 3.25 1.70 13.41
CA THR A 26 2.43 2.77 14.02
C THR A 26 0.93 2.64 13.73
N LEU A 27 0.53 1.87 12.70
CA LEU A 27 -0.88 1.62 12.41
C LEU A 27 -1.55 0.78 13.49
N GLN A 28 -0.80 -0.05 14.23
CA GLN A 28 -1.35 -0.79 15.37
C GLN A 28 -1.85 0.14 16.47
N THR A 29 -1.18 1.28 16.69
CA THR A 29 -1.57 2.24 17.72
C THR A 29 -2.82 3.04 17.35
N PHE A 30 -3.01 3.32 16.05
CA PHE A 30 -4.17 4.07 15.55
C PHE A 30 -4.73 3.42 14.28
N PRO A 31 -5.44 2.28 14.42
CA PRO A 31 -5.91 1.50 13.29
C PRO A 31 -6.96 2.22 12.42
N LEU A 32 -7.57 3.29 12.96
CA LEU A 32 -8.59 4.08 12.29
C LEU A 32 -8.04 5.24 11.45
N ARG A 33 -6.72 5.43 11.38
CA ARG A 33 -6.08 6.62 10.75
C ARG A 33 -6.04 6.57 9.21
N GLY A 34 -6.61 5.53 8.59
CA GLY A 34 -6.67 5.33 7.13
C GLY A 34 -8.06 5.57 6.55
N ALA A 35 -8.12 5.98 5.28
CA ALA A 35 -9.37 6.12 4.55
C ALA A 35 -10.03 4.74 4.39
N ARG A 36 -11.30 4.66 4.75
CA ARG A 36 -12.09 3.44 4.61
C ARG A 36 -12.58 3.36 3.17
N SER A 37 -12.23 2.30 2.46
CA SER A 37 -12.68 2.06 1.09
C SER A 37 -13.71 0.95 1.13
N ASP A 38 -14.93 1.30 1.53
CA ASP A 38 -16.04 0.35 1.62
C ASP A 38 -16.53 -0.10 0.23
N ASP A 39 -16.22 0.66 -0.82
CA ASP A 39 -16.64 0.37 -2.21
C ASP A 39 -15.92 -0.83 -2.84
N ILE A 40 -14.73 -1.20 -2.35
CA ILE A 40 -13.91 -2.30 -2.93
C ILE A 40 -14.03 -3.57 -2.08
N ARG A 41 -14.05 -3.43 -0.75
CA ARG A 41 -14.22 -4.54 0.20
C ARG A 41 -14.62 -3.99 1.56
N PRO A 42 -15.63 -4.56 2.24
CA PRO A 42 -15.90 -4.19 3.62
C PRO A 42 -14.65 -4.46 4.46
N GLU A 43 -14.27 -3.49 5.31
CA GLU A 43 -13.05 -3.47 6.15
C GLU A 43 -11.73 -3.15 5.44
N LEU A 44 -11.72 -2.90 4.12
CA LEU A 44 -10.53 -2.47 3.42
C LEU A 44 -10.21 -1.00 3.75
N ARG A 45 -9.00 -0.76 4.25
CA ARG A 45 -8.47 0.57 4.53
C ARG A 45 -7.22 0.83 3.71
N VAL A 46 -7.09 2.08 3.29
CA VAL A 46 -5.97 2.53 2.48
C VAL A 46 -5.35 3.76 3.13
N THR A 47 -4.02 3.77 3.23
CA THR A 47 -3.27 4.95 3.67
C THR A 47 -2.13 5.26 2.70
N ASN A 48 -1.76 6.53 2.61
CA ASN A 48 -0.70 7.01 1.75
C ASN A 48 0.53 7.37 2.59
N TYR A 49 1.66 6.74 2.31
CA TYR A 49 2.95 7.09 2.88
C TYR A 49 3.69 8.07 1.97
N LYS A 50 3.84 9.32 2.44
CA LYS A 50 4.57 10.41 1.77
C LYS A 50 4.15 10.65 0.31
N GLY A 51 2.89 10.39 -0.04
CA GLY A 51 2.36 10.52 -1.39
C GLY A 51 3.01 9.60 -2.43
N ARG A 52 3.77 8.58 -1.99
CA ARG A 52 4.57 7.72 -2.85
C ARG A 52 4.28 6.24 -2.69
N ALA A 53 3.78 5.80 -1.55
CA ALA A 53 3.36 4.42 -1.37
C ALA A 53 1.94 4.38 -0.81
N VAL A 54 1.11 3.52 -1.38
CA VAL A 54 -0.25 3.23 -0.97
C VAL A 54 -0.19 1.92 -0.21
N ILE A 55 -0.67 1.91 1.04
CA ILE A 55 -0.66 0.73 1.90
C ILE A 55 -2.12 0.33 2.09
N ALA A 56 -2.46 -0.86 1.58
CA ALA A 56 -3.77 -1.47 1.75
C ALA A 56 -3.71 -2.44 2.93
N PHE A 57 -4.63 -2.28 3.86
CA PHE A 57 -4.70 -3.10 5.06
C PHE A 57 -6.15 -3.27 5.53
N ASN A 58 -6.42 -4.31 6.30
CA ASN A 58 -7.66 -4.44 7.05
C ASN A 58 -7.37 -4.49 8.56
N VAL A 59 -8.41 -4.24 9.36
CA VAL A 59 -8.32 -4.30 10.81
C VAL A 59 -9.31 -5.35 11.28
N SER A 60 -8.81 -6.46 11.80
CA SER A 60 -9.63 -7.59 12.27
C SER A 60 -9.27 -7.92 13.71
N SER A 61 -10.26 -7.92 14.61
CA SER A 61 -10.10 -8.30 16.03
C SER A 61 -8.84 -7.72 16.69
N GLU A 62 -8.68 -6.39 16.58
CA GLU A 62 -7.53 -5.59 17.10
C GLU A 62 -6.17 -5.81 16.42
N ARG A 63 -6.13 -6.59 15.33
CA ARG A 63 -4.93 -6.78 14.52
C ARG A 63 -5.03 -6.03 13.19
N VAL A 64 -3.91 -5.46 12.76
CA VAL A 64 -3.78 -4.83 11.44
C VAL A 64 -3.16 -5.85 10.49
N ASN A 65 -3.90 -6.29 9.46
CA ASN A 65 -3.32 -7.13 8.40
C ASN A 65 -2.97 -6.28 7.19
N ILE A 66 -1.69 -6.23 6.84
CA ILE A 66 -1.23 -5.60 5.61
C ILE A 66 -1.53 -6.54 4.44
N ILE A 67 -2.37 -6.08 3.51
CA ILE A 67 -2.73 -6.80 2.30
C ILE A 67 -1.67 -6.58 1.22
N GLY A 68 -1.18 -5.33 1.10
CA GLY A 68 -0.17 -5.00 0.12
C GLY A 68 0.34 -3.55 0.25
N VAL A 69 1.55 -3.33 -0.25
CA VAL A 69 2.17 -2.00 -0.38
C VAL A 69 2.44 -1.74 -1.85
N PHE A 70 1.80 -0.71 -2.40
CA PHE A 70 1.88 -0.33 -3.80
C PHE A 70 2.64 0.98 -3.94
N TYR A 71 3.59 1.07 -4.88
CA TYR A 71 4.35 2.31 -5.12
C TYR A 71 3.64 3.18 -6.16
N SER A 72 3.71 4.50 -5.99
CA SER A 72 3.03 5.51 -6.80
C SER A 72 3.47 5.42 -8.26
N GLY A 73 2.48 5.44 -9.16
CA GLY A 73 2.60 5.13 -10.59
C GLY A 73 2.02 3.77 -10.98
N GLN A 74 1.66 2.93 -10.01
CA GLN A 74 0.86 1.72 -10.22
C GLN A 74 -0.61 2.02 -9.91
N ASP A 75 -1.52 1.63 -10.80
CA ASP A 75 -2.95 1.69 -10.56
C ASP A 75 -3.34 0.63 -9.52
N TYR A 76 -3.21 1.01 -8.24
CA TYR A 76 -3.51 0.11 -7.12
C TYR A 76 -5.00 -0.24 -7.08
N GLN A 77 -5.87 0.58 -7.70
CA GLN A 77 -7.29 0.34 -7.76
C GLN A 77 -7.60 -0.86 -8.67
N THR A 78 -6.87 -1.02 -9.79
CA THR A 78 -6.91 -2.23 -10.63
C THR A 78 -6.23 -3.44 -9.98
N ALA A 79 -5.15 -3.23 -9.22
CA ALA A 79 -4.47 -4.34 -8.55
C ALA A 79 -5.25 -4.92 -7.35
N LEU A 80 -6.01 -4.05 -6.66
CA LEU A 80 -6.87 -4.44 -5.53
C LEU A 80 -8.27 -4.88 -5.97
N ASN A 81 -8.69 -4.48 -7.17
CA ASN A 81 -9.89 -4.95 -7.83
C ASN A 81 -9.48 -5.75 -9.07
N PRO A 82 -9.00 -7.00 -8.94
CA PRO A 82 -8.82 -7.83 -10.11
C PRO A 82 -10.18 -7.88 -10.83
N PRO A 83 -10.26 -7.63 -12.15
CA PRO A 83 -11.47 -7.98 -12.88
C PRO A 83 -11.74 -9.44 -12.54
N GLU A 84 -12.98 -9.76 -12.14
CA GLU A 84 -13.45 -11.14 -12.04
C GLU A 84 -12.92 -11.85 -13.28
N SER A 85 -11.88 -12.65 -13.07
CA SER A 85 -11.37 -13.52 -14.11
C SER A 85 -12.60 -14.27 -14.60
N ASP A 86 -12.81 -14.24 -15.91
CA ASP A 86 -13.72 -15.12 -16.62
C ASP A 86 -13.70 -16.52 -15.99
N ILE A 87 -14.60 -16.76 -15.03
CA ILE A 87 -14.99 -18.09 -14.59
C ILE A 87 -16.34 -18.31 -15.25
N SER A 88 -16.28 -18.52 -16.56
CA SER A 88 -17.21 -19.41 -17.23
C SER A 88 -16.53 -19.92 -18.49
N GLN A 89 -15.96 -21.11 -18.30
CA GLN A 89 -16.01 -22.29 -19.17
C GLN A 89 -16.25 -22.07 -20.67
#